data_AF-A0A7R9LZ56-F1
#
_entry.id   AF-A0A7R9LZ56-F1
#
_cell.length_a   1.000
_cell.length_b   1.000
_cell.length_c   1.000
_cell.angle_alpha   90.00
_cell.angle_beta   90.00
_cell.angle_gamma   90.00
#
_symmetry.space_group_name_H-M   'P 1'
#
loop_
_entity.id
_entity.type
_entity.pdbx_description
1 polymer ?
#
loop_
_entity_poly.entity_id
_entity_poly.type
_entity_poly.pdbx_seq_one_letter_code
_entity_poly.pdbx_strand_id
1 'polypeptide(L)'
;MKSNTSYIIKVLILIAIYCNSVNAVKLKGVTVEVTPYVYVMNNEFYGYCVDVMNAIAEISGFNYSLYRAPDGKHGEVSPTGAINGIMNEVYYGAADFGLASLTVSESRKRYVDFSKPIMNLSVSALIHTTNAEYIETFRDLPRQTRIT
;
A
#
# COMPACT_ATOMS: atom_id res chain seq x y z
N MET A 1 -32.56 38.98 0.56
CA MET A 1 -31.14 39.42 0.49
C MET A 1 -30.31 38.45 1.33
N LYS A 2 -29.44 37.62 0.72
CA LYS A 2 -28.52 36.76 1.51
C LYS A 2 -27.56 37.69 2.27
N SER A 3 -27.55 37.60 3.61
CA SER A 3 -26.71 38.45 4.46
C SER A 3 -25.23 38.32 4.08
N ASN A 4 -24.53 39.47 3.95
CA ASN A 4 -23.09 39.55 3.71
C ASN A 4 -22.29 38.73 4.74
N THR A 5 -22.82 38.53 5.94
CA THR A 5 -22.25 37.68 6.99
C THR A 5 -22.09 36.22 6.55
N SER A 6 -23.02 35.70 5.73
CA SER A 6 -22.94 34.31 5.24
C SER A 6 -21.77 34.11 4.25
N TYR A 7 -21.45 35.13 3.45
CA TYR A 7 -20.32 35.09 2.53
C TYR A 7 -18.99 35.15 3.27
N ILE A 8 -18.88 36.03 4.27
CA ILE A 8 -17.68 36.16 5.10
C ILE A 8 -17.39 34.84 5.83
N ILE A 9 -18.40 34.20 6.42
CA ILE A 9 -18.22 32.90 7.11
C ILE A 9 -17.73 31.83 6.13
N LYS A 10 -18.28 31.74 4.92
CA LYS A 10 -17.82 30.78 3.90
C LYS A 10 -16.38 31.03 3.47
N VAL A 11 -15.99 32.29 3.29
CA VAL A 11 -14.61 32.66 2.94
C VAL A 11 -13.65 32.31 4.06
N LEU A 12 -14.01 32.58 5.32
CA LEU A 12 -13.18 32.21 6.47
C LEU A 12 -13.02 30.69 6.62
N ILE A 13 -14.08 29.91 6.39
CA ILE A 13 -14.00 28.44 6.39
C ILE A 13 -13.07 27.94 5.27
N LEU A 14 -13.18 28.47 4.06
CA LEU A 14 -12.29 28.10 2.95
C LEU A 14 -10.83 28.47 3.25
N ILE A 15 -10.57 29.64 3.82
CA ILE A 15 -9.22 30.07 4.24
C ILE A 15 -8.67 29.14 5.33
N ALA A 16 -9.49 28.76 6.32
CA ALA A 16 -9.08 27.85 7.39
C ALA A 16 -8.76 26.45 6.87
N ILE A 17 -9.58 25.90 5.96
CA ILE A 17 -9.31 24.62 5.29
C ILE A 17 -8.01 24.70 4.49
N TYR A 18 -7.82 25.78 3.72
CA TYR A 18 -6.61 26.00 2.93
C TYR A 18 -5.36 26.14 3.82
N CYS A 19 -5.44 26.89 4.92
CA CYS A 19 -4.33 27.06 5.86
C CYS A 19 -3.95 25.75 6.55
N ASN A 20 -4.93 24.91 6.91
CA ASN A 20 -4.68 23.54 7.38
C ASN A 20 -4.01 22.68 6.31
N SER A 21 -4.47 22.76 5.06
CA SER A 21 -3.85 22.03 3.94
C SER A 21 -2.39 22.44 3.70
N VAL A 22 -2.02 23.70 3.92
CA VAL A 22 -0.64 24.20 3.76
C VAL A 22 0.27 23.73 4.89
N ASN A 23 -0.24 23.63 6.11
CA ASN A 23 0.51 23.19 7.29
C ASN A 23 0.49 21.66 7.49
N ALA A 24 -0.23 20.92 6.65
CA ALA A 24 -0.31 19.48 6.73
C ALA A 24 1.06 18.83 6.56
N VAL A 25 1.36 17.87 7.45
CA VAL A 25 2.58 17.05 7.40
C VAL A 25 2.70 16.40 6.02
N LYS A 26 3.88 16.46 5.40
CA LYS A 26 4.15 15.82 4.11
C LYS A 26 5.03 14.60 4.32
N LEU A 27 4.48 13.41 4.09
CA LEU A 27 5.19 12.14 4.19
C LEU A 27 5.65 11.65 2.82
N LYS A 28 6.82 11.05 2.74
CA LYS A 28 7.39 10.45 1.53
C LYS A 28 7.27 8.92 1.62
N GLY A 29 6.41 8.35 0.79
CA GLY A 29 6.18 6.90 0.72
C GLY A 29 6.93 6.23 -0.43
N VAL A 30 7.34 4.99 -0.21
CA VAL A 30 7.89 4.11 -1.26
C VAL A 30 6.92 2.98 -1.58
N THR A 31 6.87 2.57 -2.85
CA THR A 31 6.00 1.49 -3.32
C THR A 31 6.63 0.62 -4.41
N VAL A 32 5.97 -0.49 -4.73
CA VAL A 32 6.25 -1.38 -5.86
C VAL A 32 4.93 -1.65 -6.57
N GLU A 33 4.94 -1.64 -7.90
CA GLU A 33 3.75 -1.88 -8.72
C GLU A 33 3.35 -3.35 -8.68
N VAL A 34 2.16 -3.62 -8.16
CA VAL A 34 1.48 -4.91 -8.13
C VAL A 34 -0.01 -4.69 -8.30
N THR A 35 -0.55 -4.96 -9.48
CA THR A 35 -1.99 -4.88 -9.75
C THR A 35 -2.73 -5.96 -8.95
N PRO A 36 -3.88 -5.65 -8.30
CA PRO A 36 -4.63 -4.38 -8.33
C PRO A 36 -4.30 -3.42 -7.16
N TYR A 37 -3.26 -3.70 -6.37
CA TYR A 37 -2.95 -2.97 -5.15
C TYR A 37 -2.30 -1.61 -5.41
N VAL A 38 -1.29 -1.59 -6.30
CA VAL A 38 -0.64 -0.37 -6.78
C VAL A 38 -0.28 -0.57 -8.26
N TYR A 39 -0.65 0.36 -9.11
CA TYR A 39 -0.25 0.42 -10.51
C TYR A 39 -0.14 1.88 -10.95
N VAL A 40 0.63 2.15 -12.00
CA VAL A 40 0.84 3.53 -12.47
C VAL A 40 0.23 3.76 -13.84
N MET A 41 -0.49 4.87 -13.97
CA MET A 41 -1.04 5.36 -15.23
C MET A 41 -0.72 6.85 -15.33
N ASN A 42 -0.19 7.30 -16.48
CA ASN A 42 0.14 8.71 -16.71
C ASN A 42 1.01 9.35 -15.61
N ASN A 43 1.99 8.61 -15.08
CA ASN A 43 2.86 9.00 -13.97
C ASN A 43 2.18 9.21 -12.60
N GLU A 44 0.93 8.79 -12.45
CA GLU A 44 0.22 8.81 -11.17
C GLU A 44 -0.03 7.38 -10.65
N PHE A 45 -0.02 7.24 -9.33
CA PHE A 45 -0.25 5.96 -8.67
C PHE A 45 -1.73 5.74 -8.41
N TYR A 46 -2.20 4.52 -8.66
CA TYR A 46 -3.59 4.09 -8.48
C TYR A 46 -3.61 2.70 -7.84
N GLY A 47 -4.78 2.29 -7.37
CA GLY A 47 -5.03 0.95 -6.85
C GLY A 47 -5.45 0.94 -5.39
N TYR A 48 -5.82 -0.25 -4.91
CA TYR A 48 -6.45 -0.41 -3.60
C TYR A 48 -5.65 0.21 -2.45
N CYS A 49 -4.33 0.04 -2.42
CA CYS A 49 -3.50 0.61 -1.35
C CYS A 49 -3.46 2.14 -1.40
N VAL A 50 -3.48 2.73 -2.60
CA VAL A 50 -3.50 4.18 -2.81
C VAL A 50 -4.84 4.77 -2.36
N ASP A 51 -5.95 4.12 -2.72
CA ASP A 51 -7.29 4.57 -2.33
C ASP A 51 -7.47 4.58 -0.81
N VAL A 52 -7.01 3.52 -0.14
CA VAL A 52 -7.01 3.44 1.33
C VAL A 52 -6.14 4.52 1.95
N MET A 53 -4.93 4.77 1.41
CA MET A 53 -4.04 5.80 1.93
C MET A 53 -4.60 7.21 1.74
N ASN A 54 -5.26 7.48 0.61
CA ASN A 54 -5.95 8.74 0.35
C ASN A 54 -7.06 9.00 1.38
N ALA A 55 -7.90 8.01 1.66
CA ALA A 55 -8.94 8.13 2.67
C ALA A 55 -8.37 8.39 4.08
N ILE A 56 -7.27 7.70 4.43
CA ILE A 56 -6.59 7.91 5.72
C ILE A 56 -5.98 9.31 5.79
N ALA A 57 -5.35 9.77 4.71
CA ALA A 57 -4.73 11.09 4.62
C ALA A 57 -5.76 12.22 4.78
N GLU A 58 -6.93 12.08 4.13
CA GLU A 58 -8.05 13.02 4.24
C GLU A 58 -8.57 13.10 5.68
N ILE A 59 -8.83 11.96 6.31
CA ILE A 59 -9.36 11.90 7.69
C ILE A 59 -8.33 12.43 8.71
N SER A 60 -7.05 12.15 8.49
CA SER A 60 -5.98 12.45 9.45
C SER A 60 -5.32 13.82 9.22
N GLY A 61 -5.61 14.50 8.12
CA GLY A 61 -5.08 15.83 7.82
C GLY A 61 -3.60 15.87 7.45
N PHE A 62 -3.08 14.84 6.77
CA PHE A 62 -1.71 14.84 6.23
C PHE A 62 -1.72 14.73 4.70
N ASN A 63 -0.60 15.09 4.09
CA ASN A 63 -0.32 14.91 2.68
C ASN A 63 0.81 13.90 2.49
N TYR A 64 0.87 13.24 1.34
CA TYR A 64 1.97 12.35 1.02
C TYR A 64 2.31 12.36 -0.46
N SER A 65 3.52 11.90 -0.79
CA SER A 65 3.92 11.57 -2.15
C SER A 65 4.45 10.15 -2.21
N LEU A 66 4.34 9.52 -3.38
CA LEU A 66 4.88 8.17 -3.61
C LEU A 66 6.00 8.22 -4.64
N TYR A 67 6.97 7.33 -4.45
CA TYR A 67 7.96 6.98 -5.45
C TYR A 67 8.15 5.47 -5.50
N ARG A 68 8.71 4.99 -6.61
CA ARG A 68 8.98 3.56 -6.81
C ARG A 68 10.27 3.16 -6.12
N ALA A 69 10.27 2.00 -5.47
CA ALA A 69 11.50 1.38 -4.98
C ALA A 69 12.52 1.29 -6.14
N PRO A 70 13.75 1.80 -5.99
CA PRO A 70 14.72 1.87 -7.09
C PRO A 70 15.06 0.51 -7.72
N ASP A 71 15.02 -0.56 -6.92
CA ASP A 71 15.30 -1.93 -7.35
C ASP A 71 14.03 -2.74 -7.70
N GLY A 72 12.84 -2.13 -7.57
CA GLY A 72 11.55 -2.78 -7.83
C GLY A 72 11.18 -3.92 -6.86
N LYS A 73 11.86 -4.05 -5.71
CA LYS A 73 11.66 -5.17 -4.78
C LYS A 73 10.82 -4.80 -3.57
N HIS A 74 10.14 -5.80 -3.02
CA HIS A 74 9.32 -5.65 -1.82
C HIS A 74 10.15 -5.52 -0.54
N GLY A 75 11.32 -6.14 -0.51
CA GLY A 75 12.13 -6.28 0.69
C GLY A 75 12.31 -7.73 1.08
N GLU A 76 13.48 -8.24 0.70
CA GLU A 76 14.01 -9.53 1.11
C GLU A 76 15.14 -9.29 2.11
N VAL A 77 15.26 -10.20 3.07
CA VAL A 77 16.39 -10.24 4.00
C VAL A 77 17.29 -11.40 3.56
N SER A 78 18.49 -11.10 3.12
CA SER A 78 19.47 -12.13 2.76
C SER A 78 19.94 -12.90 4.00
N PRO A 79 20.54 -14.09 3.84
CA PRO A 79 21.16 -14.82 4.95
C PRO A 79 22.25 -14.02 5.70
N THR A 80 22.88 -13.07 5.00
CA THR A 80 23.90 -12.18 5.58
C THR A 80 23.31 -10.96 6.29
N GLY A 81 21.97 -10.83 6.33
CA GLY A 81 21.26 -9.71 6.96
C GLY A 81 21.15 -8.46 6.09
N ALA A 82 21.55 -8.52 4.81
CA ALA A 82 21.36 -7.44 3.87
C ALA A 82 19.88 -7.34 3.47
N ILE A 83 19.39 -6.12 3.29
CA ILE A 83 17.98 -5.82 2.98
C ILE A 83 17.91 -5.04 1.69
N ASN A 84 16.84 -5.22 0.93
CA ASN A 84 16.59 -4.50 -0.31
C ASN A 84 15.16 -3.95 -0.36
N GLY A 85 14.75 -3.40 -1.51
CA GLY A 85 13.36 -3.04 -1.76
C GLY A 85 12.80 -1.92 -0.89
N ILE A 86 11.47 -1.91 -0.80
CA ILE A 86 10.70 -1.01 0.09
C ILE A 86 11.27 -1.02 1.50
N MET A 87 11.60 -2.20 2.04
CA MET A 87 12.14 -2.30 3.40
C MET A 87 13.46 -1.56 3.57
N ASN A 88 14.36 -1.64 2.59
CA ASN A 88 15.63 -0.92 2.63
C ASN A 88 15.41 0.60 2.67
N GLU A 89 14.53 1.09 1.79
CA GLU A 89 14.21 2.51 1.69
C GLU A 89 13.62 3.06 3.00
N VAL A 90 12.76 2.30 3.67
CA VAL A 90 12.21 2.68 4.98
C VAL A 90 13.26 2.55 6.09
N TYR A 91 14.00 1.44 6.14
CA TYR A 91 14.97 1.18 7.21
C TYR A 91 16.10 2.20 7.26
N TYR A 92 16.62 2.60 6.09
CA TYR A 92 17.68 3.61 6.00
C TYR A 92 17.15 5.05 5.94
N GLY A 93 15.84 5.27 6.07
CA GLY A 93 15.22 6.59 6.15
C GLY A 93 15.14 7.35 4.83
N ALA A 94 15.23 6.67 3.69
CA ALA A 94 14.99 7.27 2.38
C ALA A 94 13.47 7.50 2.12
N ALA A 95 12.62 6.71 2.78
CA ALA A 95 11.17 6.86 2.85
C ALA A 95 10.69 6.87 4.30
N ASP A 96 9.61 7.61 4.56
CA ASP A 96 8.94 7.63 5.86
C ASP A 96 8.05 6.39 6.06
N PHE A 97 7.53 5.82 4.97
CA PHE A 97 6.67 4.62 5.01
C PHE A 97 6.74 3.82 3.70
N GLY A 98 6.36 2.55 3.79
CA GLY A 98 6.12 1.68 2.64
C GLY A 98 4.62 1.48 2.40
N LEU A 99 4.17 1.62 1.16
CA LEU A 99 2.78 1.37 0.77
C LEU A 99 2.72 0.33 -0.34
N ALA A 100 2.49 -0.93 0.02
CA ALA A 100 2.36 -2.04 -0.92
C ALA A 100 1.65 -3.22 -0.25
N SER A 101 1.32 -4.25 -1.04
CA SER A 101 0.86 -5.55 -0.54
C SER A 101 2.03 -6.33 0.10
N LEU A 102 2.43 -5.94 1.31
CA LEU A 102 3.54 -6.53 2.04
C LEU A 102 3.06 -7.51 3.11
N THR A 103 3.50 -8.76 3.00
CA THR A 103 3.30 -9.76 4.07
C THR A 103 4.09 -9.38 5.31
N VAL A 104 3.41 -9.33 6.46
CA VAL A 104 4.05 -9.18 7.77
C VAL A 104 4.75 -10.49 8.14
N SER A 105 6.03 -10.43 8.47
CA SER A 105 6.78 -11.59 8.96
C SER A 105 7.76 -11.19 10.07
N GLU A 106 8.12 -12.15 10.91
CA GLU A 106 9.10 -11.94 11.98
C GLU A 106 10.49 -11.57 11.45
N SER A 107 10.86 -12.04 10.25
CA SER A 107 12.12 -11.64 9.62
C SER A 107 12.17 -10.17 9.26
N ARG A 108 11.03 -9.59 8.85
CA ARG A 108 10.91 -8.19 8.48
C ARG A 108 10.80 -7.27 9.70
N LYS A 109 10.09 -7.71 10.74
CA LYS A 109 9.92 -6.99 12.00
C LYS A 109 11.21 -6.68 12.75
N ARG A 110 12.31 -7.37 12.44
CA ARG A 110 13.63 -7.05 12.98
C ARG A 110 14.20 -5.72 12.49
N TYR A 111 13.65 -5.15 11.41
CA TYR A 111 14.18 -3.98 10.74
C TYR A 111 13.15 -2.86 10.59
N VAL A 112 11.88 -3.20 10.38
CA VAL A 112 10.79 -2.23 10.21
C VAL A 112 9.58 -2.68 11.02
N ASP A 113 8.74 -1.73 11.46
CA ASP A 113 7.47 -2.05 12.11
C ASP A 113 6.30 -1.99 11.12
N PHE A 114 5.19 -2.63 11.46
CA PHE A 114 3.99 -2.69 10.63
C PHE A 114 2.77 -2.16 11.37
N SER A 115 1.89 -1.47 10.65
CA SER A 115 0.55 -1.18 11.15
C SER A 115 -0.27 -2.47 11.32
N LYS A 116 -1.43 -2.35 11.97
CA LYS A 116 -2.42 -3.42 11.95
C LYS A 116 -2.82 -3.71 10.50
N PRO A 117 -2.85 -4.98 10.06
CA PRO A 117 -3.23 -5.32 8.69
C PRO A 117 -4.62 -4.80 8.36
N ILE A 118 -4.76 -4.18 7.18
CA ILE A 118 -6.04 -3.71 6.64
C ILE A 118 -6.75 -4.84 5.87
N MET A 119 -5.99 -5.85 5.43
CA MET A 119 -6.48 -7.03 4.72
C MET A 119 -5.90 -8.32 5.31
N ASN A 120 -6.74 -9.36 5.38
CA ASN A 120 -6.31 -10.72 5.66
C ASN A 120 -6.32 -11.53 4.36
N LEU A 121 -5.17 -12.09 3.99
CA LEU A 121 -5.03 -12.94 2.81
C LEU A 121 -5.02 -14.41 3.21
N SER A 122 -5.63 -15.26 2.39
CA SER A 122 -5.57 -16.72 2.50
C SER A 122 -4.74 -17.29 1.37
N VAL A 123 -3.99 -18.36 1.65
CA VAL A 123 -3.20 -19.08 0.65
C VAL A 123 -4.01 -20.29 0.20
N SER A 124 -4.32 -20.38 -1.09
CA SER A 124 -5.09 -21.48 -1.68
C SER A 124 -4.43 -22.02 -2.94
N ALA A 125 -4.74 -23.27 -3.28
CA ALA A 125 -4.37 -23.84 -4.58
C ALA A 125 -5.34 -23.35 -5.67
N LEU A 126 -4.84 -23.14 -6.88
CA LEU A 126 -5.65 -22.83 -8.07
C LEU A 126 -5.41 -23.91 -9.12
N ILE A 127 -6.49 -24.47 -9.66
CA ILE A 127 -6.47 -25.49 -10.72
C ILE A 127 -7.40 -25.09 -11.86
N HIS A 128 -7.14 -25.62 -13.06
CA HIS A 128 -8.02 -25.40 -14.20
C HIS A 128 -9.40 -26.01 -13.94
N THR A 129 -10.47 -25.31 -14.35
CA THR A 129 -11.86 -25.71 -14.07
C THR A 129 -12.22 -27.08 -14.66
N THR A 130 -11.56 -27.52 -15.74
CA THR A 130 -11.79 -28.84 -16.35
C THR A 130 -11.09 -29.99 -15.62
N ASN A 131 -10.17 -29.69 -14.71
CA ASN A 131 -9.39 -30.69 -13.96
C ASN A 131 -9.90 -30.82 -12.53
N ALA A 132 -11.07 -30.27 -12.21
CA ALA A 132 -11.58 -30.20 -10.84
C ALA A 132 -12.34 -31.46 -10.45
N GLU A 133 -11.65 -32.58 -10.23
CA GLU A 133 -12.16 -33.60 -9.31
C GLU A 133 -11.88 -33.10 -7.88
N TYR A 134 -12.82 -32.35 -7.29
CA TYR A 134 -12.84 -31.96 -5.86
C TYR A 134 -11.45 -31.70 -5.22
N ILE A 135 -10.97 -30.45 -5.28
CA ILE A 135 -9.76 -30.03 -4.54
C ILE A 135 -10.16 -29.45 -3.18
N GLU A 136 -9.75 -30.10 -2.09
CA GLU A 136 -9.96 -29.60 -0.73
C GLU A 136 -8.64 -29.11 -0.10
N THR A 137 -7.52 -29.74 -0.43
CA THR A 137 -6.22 -29.45 0.17
C THR A 137 -5.09 -29.39 -0.88
N PHE A 138 -3.96 -28.80 -0.50
CA PHE A 138 -2.73 -28.84 -1.32
C PHE A 138 -2.25 -30.26 -1.65
N ARG A 139 -2.62 -31.25 -0.83
CA ARG A 139 -2.22 -32.67 -1.05
C ARG A 139 -2.95 -33.31 -2.22
N ASP A 140 -4.05 -32.72 -2.67
CA ASP A 140 -4.84 -33.24 -3.78
C ASP A 140 -4.25 -32.84 -5.14
N LEU A 141 -3.35 -31.85 -5.18
CA LEU A 141 -2.75 -31.33 -6.42
C LEU A 141 -2.15 -32.40 -7.35
N PRO A 142 -1.36 -33.38 -6.88
CA PRO A 142 -0.80 -34.41 -7.76
C PRO A 142 -1.86 -35.32 -8.41
N ARG A 143 -3.09 -35.34 -7.88
CA ARG A 143 -4.20 -36.14 -8.42
C ARG A 143 -4.94 -35.43 -9.55
N GLN A 144 -4.79 -34.11 -9.67
CA GLN A 144 -5.54 -33.27 -10.62
C GLN A 144 -4.82 -33.07 -11.96
N THR A 145 -3.62 -33.63 -12.13
CA THR A 145 -2.80 -33.43 -13.32
C THR A 145 -3.08 -34.49 -14.39
N ARG A 146 -3.87 -34.13 -15.41
CA ARG A 146 -3.63 -34.61 -16.78
C ARG A 146 -2.50 -33.77 -17.39
N ILE A 147 -1.26 -34.05 -17.01
CA ILE A 147 -0.09 -33.51 -17.72
C ILE A 147 0.63 -34.73 -18.30
N THR A 148 0.22 -35.08 -19.53
CA THR A 148 0.93 -35.93 -20.48
C THR A 148 1.41 -35.06 -21.62
#